data_AF-A0A0Q8PJN4-F1
#
_entry.id   AF-A0A0Q8PJN4-F1
#
_cell.length_a   1.000
_cell.length_b   1.000
_cell.length_c   1.000
_cell.angle_alpha   90.00
_cell.angle_beta   90.00
_cell.angle_gamma   90.00
#
_symmetry.space_group_name_H-M   'P 1'
#
loop_
_entity.id
_entity.type
_entity.pdbx_description
1 polymer ?
#
loop_
_entity_poly.entity_id
_entity_poly.type
_entity_poly.pdbx_seq_one_letter_code
_entity_poly.pdbx_strand_id
1 'polypeptide(L)'
;MNIAAPVARWFFLRRYKAILRQGAEGLAHHLDARLLNERTDELPPLRSGRAPPFDIAAAVGAGCAAGVSSTFLQMGIWLGLSYPVWDMLLRDSRFAAAIVLGPRVLPPPATFDLFIMLVAGILHFVLSATYGLAIAALVNRMKMTAAVGLGTISGLLLFILNMGGFTGVFPWFVASRDTAAAVAHLGFGVTAAACYRYAQPLGIRAHSH
;
A
#
# COMPACT_ATOMS: atom_id res chain seq x y z
N MET A 1 28.26 -2.35 8.39
CA MET A 1 28.26 -0.89 8.12
C MET A 1 26.84 -0.47 7.81
N ASN A 2 26.26 0.45 8.59
CA ASN A 2 24.82 0.67 8.67
C ASN A 2 24.34 1.71 7.63
N ILE A 3 24.07 1.25 6.41
CA ILE A 3 23.73 2.10 5.25
C ILE A 3 22.31 2.71 5.33
N ALA A 4 21.49 2.28 6.31
CA ALA A 4 20.12 2.74 6.49
C ALA A 4 20.02 4.15 7.10
N ALA A 5 20.94 4.52 7.99
CA ALA A 5 20.90 5.82 8.68
C ALA A 5 21.12 7.04 7.75
N PRO A 6 22.05 7.01 6.77
CA PRO A 6 22.21 8.11 5.81
C PRO A 6 21.00 8.27 4.89
N VAL A 7 20.40 7.15 4.44
CA VAL A 7 19.27 7.16 3.50
C VAL A 7 17.99 7.67 4.18
N ALA A 8 17.67 7.19 5.38
CA ALA A 8 16.53 7.67 6.16
C ALA A 8 16.67 9.16 6.50
N ARG A 9 17.87 9.61 6.87
CA ARG A 9 18.16 11.03 7.13
C ARG A 9 18.02 11.89 5.87
N TRP A 10 18.45 11.39 4.71
CA TRP A 10 18.29 12.09 3.44
C TRP A 10 16.81 12.23 3.03
N PHE A 11 16.02 11.16 3.16
CA PHE A 11 14.58 11.20 2.92
C PHE A 11 13.85 12.14 3.88
N PHE A 12 14.20 12.12 5.17
CA PHE A 12 13.60 12.97 6.19
C PHE A 12 13.93 14.46 5.96
N LEU A 13 15.20 14.81 5.71
CA LEU A 13 15.59 16.20 5.46
C LEU A 13 15.03 16.74 4.14
N ARG A 14 14.94 15.89 3.10
CA ARG A 14 14.35 16.29 1.81
C ARG A 14 12.85 16.53 1.93
N ARG A 15 12.12 15.70 2.69
CA ARG A 15 10.69 15.91 2.97
C ARG A 15 10.46 17.07 3.94
N TYR A 16 11.29 17.24 4.97
CA TYR A 16 11.15 18.33 5.94
C TYR A 16 11.28 19.72 5.29
N LYS A 17 12.30 19.92 4.44
CA LYS A 17 12.45 21.16 3.68
C LYS A 17 11.30 21.38 2.70
N ALA A 18 10.80 20.31 2.07
CA ALA A 18 9.64 20.39 1.20
C ALA A 18 8.37 20.76 1.98
N ILE A 19 8.18 20.24 3.20
CA ILE A 19 7.03 20.56 4.06
C ILE A 19 7.10 22.01 4.57
N LEU A 20 8.26 22.48 5.03
CA LEU A 20 8.43 23.87 5.45
C LEU A 20 8.22 24.84 4.29
N ARG A 21 8.73 24.49 3.10
CA ARG A 21 8.52 25.28 1.88
C ARG A 21 7.07 25.27 1.46
N GLN A 22 6.39 24.12 1.50
CA GLN A 22 4.95 24.02 1.23
C GLN A 22 4.10 24.77 2.27
N GLY A 23 4.52 24.81 3.54
CA GLY A 23 3.87 25.57 4.60
C GLY A 23 4.04 27.08 4.42
N ALA A 24 5.25 27.53 4.07
CA ALA A 24 5.54 28.94 3.78
C ALA A 24 4.85 29.42 2.50
N GLU A 25 4.91 28.63 1.43
CA GLU A 25 4.17 28.88 0.18
C GLU A 25 2.65 28.82 0.43
N GLY A 26 2.18 27.94 1.31
CA GLY A 26 0.78 27.85 1.71
C GLY A 26 0.31 29.07 2.50
N LEU A 27 1.13 29.61 3.40
CA LEU A 27 0.82 30.82 4.16
C LEU A 27 0.85 32.06 3.27
N ALA A 28 1.85 32.17 2.39
CA ALA A 28 1.91 33.23 1.39
C ALA A 28 0.69 33.19 0.46
N HIS A 29 0.30 31.99 0.01
CA HIS A 29 -0.90 31.81 -0.78
C HIS A 29 -2.18 32.08 0.02
N HIS A 30 -2.22 31.86 1.34
CA HIS A 30 -3.39 32.19 2.16
C HIS A 30 -3.53 33.70 2.37
N LEU A 31 -2.41 34.39 2.57
CA LEU A 31 -2.37 35.85 2.68
C LEU A 31 -2.72 36.51 1.34
N ASP A 32 -2.13 36.03 0.24
CA ASP A 32 -2.43 36.49 -1.12
C ASP A 32 -3.87 36.13 -1.50
N ALA A 33 -4.35 34.94 -1.14
CA ALA A 33 -5.76 34.57 -1.31
C ALA A 33 -6.68 35.45 -0.47
N ARG A 34 -6.29 35.92 0.71
CA ARG A 34 -7.10 36.83 1.53
C ARG A 34 -7.19 38.22 0.89
N LEU A 35 -6.07 38.73 0.39
CA LEU A 35 -5.99 40.00 -0.37
C LEU A 35 -6.74 39.91 -1.70
N LEU A 36 -6.67 38.76 -2.36
CA LEU A 36 -7.46 38.45 -3.54
C LEU A 36 -8.93 38.26 -3.18
N ASN A 37 -9.27 37.71 -2.00
CA ASN A 37 -10.67 37.52 -1.57
C ASN A 37 -11.37 38.86 -1.35
N GLU A 38 -10.67 39.83 -0.75
CA GLU A 38 -11.12 41.23 -0.68
C GLU A 38 -11.31 41.86 -2.07
N ARG A 39 -10.60 41.36 -3.09
CA ARG A 39 -10.71 41.80 -4.49
C ARG A 39 -11.73 41.01 -5.32
N THR A 40 -12.05 39.77 -4.95
CA THR A 40 -12.98 38.87 -5.66
C THR A 40 -14.41 38.98 -5.18
N ASP A 41 -14.70 39.65 -4.05
CA ASP A 41 -16.07 40.04 -3.73
C ASP A 41 -16.71 40.91 -4.85
N GLU A 42 -15.89 41.47 -5.75
CA GLU A 42 -16.31 42.22 -6.94
C GLU A 42 -16.43 41.38 -8.24
N LEU A 43 -16.01 40.10 -8.27
CA LEU A 43 -15.93 39.29 -9.50
C LEU A 43 -16.62 37.90 -9.37
N PRO A 44 -17.32 37.41 -10.41
CA PRO A 44 -18.03 36.13 -10.33
C PRO A 44 -17.07 34.94 -10.15
N PRO A 45 -17.51 33.86 -9.46
CA PRO A 45 -16.61 32.83 -8.94
C PRO A 45 -15.97 31.98 -10.05
N LEU A 46 -14.65 32.03 -10.15
CA LEU A 46 -13.86 31.10 -10.94
C LEU A 46 -13.86 29.72 -10.26
N ARG A 47 -14.37 28.69 -10.96
CA ARG A 47 -14.33 27.30 -10.49
C ARG A 47 -12.89 26.85 -10.22
N SER A 48 -12.49 26.82 -8.95
CA SER A 48 -11.17 26.32 -8.55
C SER A 48 -11.12 24.80 -8.74
N GLY A 49 -10.46 24.33 -9.80
CA GLY A 49 -10.14 22.92 -10.01
C GLY A 49 -9.09 22.41 -9.03
N ARG A 50 -9.40 22.38 -7.73
CA ARG A 50 -8.49 21.83 -6.72
C ARG A 50 -8.52 20.31 -6.81
N ALA A 51 -7.40 19.70 -7.20
CA ALA A 51 -7.23 18.25 -7.20
C ALA A 51 -7.59 17.67 -5.82
N PRO A 52 -8.19 16.46 -5.76
CA PRO A 52 -8.68 15.93 -4.50
C PRO A 52 -7.52 15.71 -3.51
N PRO A 53 -7.73 16.05 -2.23
CA PRO A 53 -6.74 15.86 -1.18
C PRO A 53 -6.43 14.37 -0.97
N PHE A 54 -5.27 14.07 -0.37
CA PHE A 54 -4.91 12.70 -0.03
C PHE A 54 -5.84 12.18 1.08
N ASP A 55 -6.56 11.10 0.81
CA ASP A 55 -7.51 10.50 1.76
C ASP A 55 -6.87 9.28 2.42
N ILE A 56 -6.53 9.43 3.70
CA ILE A 56 -5.90 8.38 4.50
C ILE A 56 -6.86 7.18 4.69
N ALA A 57 -8.15 7.44 4.92
CA ALA A 57 -9.12 6.39 5.18
C ALA A 57 -9.34 5.54 3.92
N ALA A 58 -9.47 6.20 2.76
CA ALA A 58 -9.56 5.53 1.47
C ALA A 58 -8.28 4.71 1.17
N ALA A 59 -7.10 5.24 1.52
CA ALA A 59 -5.83 4.56 1.30
C ALA A 59 -5.67 3.31 2.18
N VAL A 60 -6.03 3.40 3.47
CA VAL A 60 -6.04 2.26 4.39
C VAL A 60 -7.07 1.22 3.93
N GLY A 61 -8.29 1.66 3.59
CA GLY A 61 -9.35 0.78 3.10
C GLY A 61 -8.96 0.05 1.80
N ALA A 62 -8.33 0.75 0.86
CA ALA A 62 -7.79 0.15 -0.36
C ALA A 62 -6.67 -0.85 -0.08
N GLY A 63 -5.79 -0.54 0.89
CA GLY A 63 -4.80 -1.47 1.41
C GLY A 63 -5.45 -2.76 1.90
N CYS A 64 -6.38 -2.67 2.86
CA CYS A 64 -7.08 -3.82 3.42
C CYS A 64 -7.81 -4.65 2.37
N ALA A 65 -8.53 -4.01 1.45
CA ALA A 65 -9.20 -4.68 0.33
C ALA A 65 -8.18 -5.45 -0.54
N ALA A 66 -7.05 -4.84 -0.86
CA ALA A 66 -5.97 -5.48 -1.58
C ALA A 66 -5.35 -6.66 -0.83
N GLY A 67 -5.18 -6.54 0.49
CA GLY A 67 -4.68 -7.61 1.35
C GLY A 67 -5.58 -8.85 1.30
N VAL A 68 -6.90 -8.64 1.41
CA VAL A 68 -7.91 -9.70 1.29
C VAL A 68 -7.92 -10.30 -0.11
N SER A 69 -7.99 -9.47 -1.16
CA SER A 69 -7.98 -9.93 -2.55
C SER A 69 -6.71 -10.73 -2.89
N SER A 70 -5.56 -10.31 -2.39
CA SER A 70 -4.29 -11.00 -2.58
C SER A 70 -4.28 -12.39 -1.94
N THR A 71 -4.77 -12.51 -0.70
CA THR A 71 -4.91 -13.82 -0.03
C THR A 71 -5.84 -14.76 -0.80
N PHE A 72 -7.00 -14.28 -1.25
CA PHE A 72 -7.90 -15.10 -2.06
C PHE A 72 -7.31 -15.47 -3.42
N LEU A 73 -6.60 -14.54 -4.07
CA LEU A 73 -5.90 -14.83 -5.33
C LEU A 73 -4.82 -15.90 -5.14
N GLN A 74 -4.02 -15.80 -4.08
CA GLN A 74 -3.02 -16.82 -3.72
C GLN A 74 -3.68 -18.20 -3.54
N MET A 75 -4.75 -18.27 -2.72
CA MET A 75 -5.48 -19.51 -2.48
C MET A 75 -6.09 -20.08 -3.75
N GLY A 76 -6.62 -19.22 -4.64
CA GLY A 76 -7.15 -19.62 -5.94
C GLY A 76 -6.08 -20.19 -6.87
N ILE A 77 -4.87 -19.62 -6.88
CA ILE A 77 -3.74 -20.16 -7.63
C ILE A 77 -3.34 -21.53 -7.09
N TRP A 78 -3.23 -21.69 -5.77
CA TRP A 78 -2.93 -22.99 -5.17
C TRP A 78 -3.98 -24.03 -5.51
N LEU A 79 -5.26 -23.67 -5.46
CA LEU A 79 -6.36 -24.54 -5.84
C LEU A 79 -6.24 -24.97 -7.31
N GLY A 80 -5.98 -24.04 -8.22
CA GLY A 80 -5.79 -24.32 -9.65
C GLY A 80 -4.57 -25.20 -9.94
N LEU A 81 -3.55 -25.16 -9.07
CA LEU A 81 -2.36 -26.01 -9.14
C LEU A 81 -2.47 -27.30 -8.32
N SER A 82 -3.65 -27.60 -7.74
CA SER A 82 -3.91 -28.78 -6.91
C SER A 82 -3.01 -28.91 -5.68
N TYR A 83 -2.53 -27.78 -5.13
CA TYR A 83 -1.82 -27.76 -3.86
C TYR A 83 -2.80 -27.90 -2.68
N PRO A 84 -2.36 -28.45 -1.53
CA PRO A 84 -3.18 -28.53 -0.32
C PRO A 84 -3.38 -27.12 0.28
N VAL A 85 -4.44 -26.43 -0.16
CA VAL A 85 -4.70 -25.01 0.17
C VAL A 85 -4.68 -24.75 1.67
N TRP A 86 -5.30 -25.64 2.47
CA TRP A 86 -5.36 -25.48 3.92
C TRP A 86 -3.98 -25.61 4.58
N ASP A 87 -3.19 -26.60 4.20
CA ASP A 87 -1.84 -26.79 4.75
C ASP A 87 -0.92 -25.63 4.39
N MET A 88 -1.01 -25.13 3.15
CA MET A 88 -0.26 -23.95 2.69
C MET A 88 -0.65 -22.70 3.49
N LEU A 89 -1.94 -22.46 3.69
CA LEU A 89 -2.44 -21.32 4.47
C LEU A 89 -1.96 -21.39 5.94
N LEU A 90 -2.04 -22.56 6.57
CA LEU A 90 -1.61 -22.75 7.95
C LEU A 90 -0.09 -22.61 8.10
N ARG A 91 0.67 -23.15 7.16
CA ARG A 91 2.13 -22.99 7.09
C ARG A 91 2.51 -21.52 6.96
N ASP A 92 1.96 -20.82 5.98
CA ASP A 92 2.30 -19.43 5.70
C ASP A 92 1.86 -18.48 6.84
N SER A 93 0.73 -18.78 7.50
CA SER A 93 0.30 -18.06 8.72
C SER A 93 1.30 -18.23 9.86
N ARG A 94 1.83 -19.44 10.06
CA ARG A 94 2.89 -19.69 11.07
C ARG A 94 4.18 -18.95 10.74
N PHE A 95 4.56 -18.87 9.46
CA PHE A 95 5.72 -18.09 9.03
C PHE A 95 5.56 -16.60 9.34
N ALA A 96 4.38 -16.02 9.11
CA ALA A 96 4.09 -14.63 9.44
C ALA A 96 4.09 -14.43 10.97
N ALA A 97 3.40 -15.29 11.72
CA ALA A 97 3.34 -15.20 13.17
C ALA A 97 4.72 -15.36 13.84
N ALA A 98 5.61 -16.17 13.27
CA ALA A 98 6.97 -16.37 13.77
C ALA A 98 7.83 -15.09 13.74
N ILE A 99 7.47 -14.08 12.94
CA ILE A 99 8.12 -12.75 12.99
C ILE A 99 7.91 -12.11 14.38
N VAL A 100 6.73 -12.30 14.98
CA VAL A 100 6.33 -11.68 16.25
C VAL A 100 6.58 -12.63 17.43
N LEU A 101 6.19 -13.90 17.30
CA LEU A 101 6.24 -14.91 18.37
C LEU A 101 7.56 -15.67 18.42
N GLY A 102 8.42 -15.49 17.41
CA GLY A 102 9.68 -16.18 17.26
C GLY A 102 9.56 -17.58 16.62
N PRO A 103 10.70 -18.25 16.34
CA PRO A 103 10.73 -19.46 15.51
C PRO A 103 10.05 -20.70 16.11
N ARG A 104 9.67 -20.69 17.39
CA ARG A 104 9.06 -21.85 18.07
C ARG A 104 7.68 -22.22 17.51
N VAL A 105 7.01 -21.31 16.79
CA VAL A 105 5.70 -21.56 16.19
C VAL A 105 5.79 -22.11 14.76
N LEU A 106 7.00 -22.26 14.22
CA LEU A 106 7.23 -22.80 12.88
C LEU A 106 6.77 -24.27 12.78
N PRO A 107 6.26 -24.70 11.62
CA PRO A 107 5.91 -26.10 11.39
C PRO A 107 7.15 -27.00 11.29
N PRO A 108 7.04 -28.32 11.59
CA PRO A 108 5.84 -29.07 11.95
C PRO A 108 5.48 -29.04 13.46
N PRO A 109 4.19 -29.19 13.83
CA PRO A 109 3.03 -29.39 12.95
C PRO A 109 2.39 -28.06 12.48
N ALA A 110 1.84 -28.05 11.25
CA ALA A 110 1.07 -26.92 10.71
C ALA A 110 -0.43 -27.04 11.06
N THR A 111 -0.77 -27.32 12.31
CA THR A 111 -2.16 -27.42 12.77
C THR A 111 -2.80 -26.05 12.95
N PHE A 112 -4.13 -26.00 12.84
CA PHE A 112 -4.89 -24.79 13.14
C PHE A 112 -4.71 -24.36 14.59
N ASP A 113 -4.43 -23.08 14.78
CA ASP A 113 -4.32 -22.42 16.08
C ASP A 113 -4.84 -20.99 15.91
N LEU A 114 -5.94 -20.66 16.59
CA LEU A 114 -6.61 -19.38 16.46
C LEU A 114 -5.70 -18.20 16.82
N PHE A 115 -4.86 -18.34 17.85
CA PHE A 115 -3.98 -17.26 18.28
C PHE A 115 -2.92 -16.96 17.20
N ILE A 116 -2.34 -18.01 16.60
CA ILE A 116 -1.40 -17.87 15.49
C ILE A 116 -2.07 -17.23 14.28
N MET A 117 -3.28 -17.66 13.93
CA MET A 117 -4.05 -17.08 12.82
C MET A 117 -4.34 -15.59 13.05
N LEU A 118 -4.66 -15.20 14.28
CA LEU A 118 -4.89 -13.80 14.65
C LEU A 118 -3.61 -12.96 14.56
N VAL A 119 -2.49 -13.44 15.11
CA VAL A 119 -1.21 -12.72 15.03
C VAL A 119 -0.76 -12.55 13.58
N ALA A 120 -0.85 -13.61 12.77
CA ALA A 120 -0.55 -13.56 11.35
C ALA A 120 -1.46 -12.58 10.60
N GLY A 121 -2.77 -12.65 10.86
CA GLY A 121 -3.76 -11.76 10.26
C GLY A 121 -3.53 -10.29 10.60
N ILE A 122 -3.26 -9.97 11.87
CA ILE A 122 -2.94 -8.60 12.31
C ILE A 122 -1.70 -8.09 11.58
N LEU A 123 -0.63 -8.89 11.54
CA LEU A 123 0.60 -8.50 10.84
C LEU A 123 0.33 -8.26 9.34
N HIS A 124 -0.44 -9.13 8.70
CA HIS A 124 -0.84 -9.00 7.29
C HIS A 124 -1.61 -7.70 7.04
N PHE A 125 -2.61 -7.38 7.87
CA PHE A 125 -3.39 -6.15 7.74
C PHE A 125 -2.58 -4.88 8.02
N VAL A 126 -1.67 -4.90 8.99
CA VAL A 126 -0.76 -3.77 9.27
C VAL A 126 0.14 -3.49 8.07
N LEU A 127 0.76 -4.53 7.49
CA LEU A 127 1.58 -4.41 6.28
C LEU A 127 0.75 -3.94 5.09
N SER A 128 -0.42 -4.54 4.90
CA SER A 128 -1.37 -4.22 3.83
C SER A 128 -1.83 -2.76 3.88
N ALA A 129 -2.17 -2.23 5.05
CA ALA A 129 -2.51 -0.81 5.23
C ALA A 129 -1.31 0.11 4.95
N THR A 130 -0.12 -0.27 5.43
CA THR A 130 1.12 0.49 5.22
C THR A 130 1.47 0.57 3.73
N TYR A 131 1.38 -0.55 3.02
CA TYR A 131 1.63 -0.60 1.57
C TYR A 131 0.52 0.08 0.77
N GLY A 132 -0.75 -0.03 1.21
CA GLY A 132 -1.87 0.71 0.64
C GLY A 132 -1.65 2.22 0.70
N LEU A 133 -1.21 2.74 1.84
CA LEU A 133 -0.84 4.15 2.01
C LEU A 133 0.29 4.57 1.07
N ALA A 134 1.33 3.75 0.95
CA ALA A 134 2.46 4.03 0.06
C ALA A 134 2.02 4.07 -1.42
N ILE A 135 1.27 3.07 -1.88
CA ILE A 135 0.76 3.01 -3.25
C ILE A 135 -0.20 4.16 -3.52
N ALA A 136 -1.14 4.44 -2.60
CA ALA A 136 -2.07 5.56 -2.72
C ALA A 136 -1.33 6.89 -2.89
N ALA A 137 -0.25 7.12 -2.14
CA ALA A 137 0.55 8.33 -2.24
C ALA A 137 1.21 8.48 -3.61
N LEU A 138 1.65 7.36 -4.22
CA LEU A 138 2.23 7.35 -5.56
C LEU A 138 1.17 7.63 -6.64
N VAL A 139 -0.04 7.06 -6.49
CA VAL A 139 -1.06 7.09 -7.53
C VAL A 139 -2.08 8.23 -7.41
N ASN A 140 -2.03 9.02 -6.34
CA ASN A 140 -3.07 9.99 -5.98
C ASN A 140 -3.48 10.96 -7.09
N ARG A 141 -2.54 11.35 -7.95
CA ARG A 141 -2.78 12.32 -9.02
C ARG A 141 -2.78 11.69 -10.42
N MET A 142 -2.84 10.37 -10.51
CA MET A 142 -2.74 9.64 -11.77
C MET A 142 -4.11 9.28 -12.34
N LYS A 143 -4.22 9.17 -13.67
CA LYS A 143 -5.39 8.53 -14.31
C LYS A 143 -5.43 7.04 -13.93
N MET A 144 -6.62 6.43 -13.96
CA MET A 144 -6.83 5.04 -13.53
C MET A 144 -5.86 4.05 -14.20
N THR A 145 -5.67 4.13 -15.52
CA THR A 145 -4.78 3.21 -16.25
C THR A 145 -3.32 3.31 -15.79
N ALA A 146 -2.82 4.53 -15.63
CA ALA A 146 -1.46 4.77 -15.16
C ALA A 146 -1.29 4.39 -13.67
N ALA A 147 -2.31 4.63 -12.85
CA ALA A 147 -2.35 4.22 -11.45
C ALA A 147 -2.29 2.70 -11.31
N VAL A 148 -3.09 1.96 -12.08
CA VAL A 148 -3.08 0.48 -12.09
C VAL A 148 -1.71 -0.03 -12.55
N GLY A 149 -1.15 0.53 -13.63
CA GLY A 149 0.20 0.15 -14.09
C GLY A 149 1.27 0.34 -13.03
N LEU A 150 1.28 1.50 -12.35
CA LEU A 150 2.21 1.76 -11.25
C LEU A 150 1.93 0.87 -10.02
N GLY A 151 0.66 0.56 -9.76
CA GLY A 151 0.22 -0.39 -8.74
C GLY A 151 0.81 -1.78 -8.98
N THR A 152 0.68 -2.31 -10.20
CA THR A 152 1.26 -3.61 -10.60
C THR A 152 2.77 -3.64 -10.37
N ILE A 153 3.50 -2.62 -10.83
CA ILE A 153 4.96 -2.51 -10.63
C ILE A 153 5.29 -2.45 -9.13
N SER A 154 4.53 -1.66 -8.37
CA SER A 154 4.71 -1.55 -6.92
C SER A 154 4.46 -2.89 -6.22
N GLY A 155 3.46 -3.66 -6.66
CA GLY A 155 3.20 -5.01 -6.17
C GLY A 155 4.39 -5.94 -6.39
N LEU A 156 4.98 -5.93 -7.59
CA LEU A 156 6.18 -6.71 -7.88
C LEU A 156 7.36 -6.29 -7.00
N LEU A 157 7.56 -4.99 -6.82
CA LEU A 157 8.60 -4.47 -5.94
C LEU A 157 8.37 -4.91 -4.49
N LEU A 158 7.14 -4.89 -4.01
CA LEU A 158 6.78 -5.39 -2.68
C LEU A 158 7.05 -6.87 -2.53
N PHE A 159 6.80 -7.70 -3.56
CA PHE A 159 7.21 -9.11 -3.54
C PHE A 159 8.71 -9.27 -3.37
N ILE A 160 9.51 -8.52 -4.13
CA ILE A 160 10.98 -8.57 -4.04
C ILE A 160 11.46 -8.10 -2.66
N LEU A 161 10.86 -7.04 -2.12
CA LEU A 161 11.23 -6.50 -0.80
C LEU A 161 10.80 -7.41 0.34
N ASN A 162 9.55 -7.90 0.33
CA ASN A 162 9.04 -8.82 1.35
C ASN A 162 9.80 -10.14 1.27
N MET A 163 9.76 -10.83 0.13
CA MET A 163 10.33 -12.17 0.07
C MET A 163 11.85 -12.17 -0.05
N GLY A 164 12.46 -11.21 -0.77
CA GLY A 164 13.91 -11.07 -0.83
C GLY A 164 14.51 -10.54 0.48
N GLY A 165 13.93 -9.47 1.03
CA GLY A 165 14.38 -8.86 2.28
C GLY A 165 14.09 -9.73 3.50
N PHE A 166 12.86 -10.25 3.63
CA PHE A 166 12.54 -11.12 4.77
C PHE A 166 13.26 -12.45 4.69
N THR A 167 13.53 -13.07 3.54
CA THR A 167 14.32 -14.32 3.54
C THR A 167 15.74 -14.10 4.09
N GLY A 168 16.31 -12.89 3.97
CA GLY A 168 17.61 -12.56 4.56
C GLY A 168 17.59 -12.49 6.10
N VAL A 169 16.46 -12.14 6.71
CA VAL A 169 16.31 -11.96 8.18
C VAL A 169 15.55 -13.13 8.83
N PHE A 170 14.62 -13.70 8.10
CA PHE A 170 13.65 -14.74 8.47
C PHE A 170 13.71 -15.86 7.40
N PRO A 171 14.71 -16.77 7.50
CA PRO A 171 15.03 -17.71 6.42
C PRO A 171 13.88 -18.67 6.02
N TRP A 172 12.93 -18.90 6.92
CA TRP A 172 11.80 -19.81 6.67
C TRP A 172 10.87 -19.33 5.53
N PHE A 173 10.89 -18.04 5.18
CA PHE A 173 10.13 -17.52 4.04
C PHE A 173 10.59 -18.04 2.67
N VAL A 174 11.77 -18.69 2.59
CA VAL A 174 12.24 -19.31 1.33
C VAL A 174 11.23 -20.30 0.77
N ALA A 175 10.49 -20.99 1.63
CA ALA A 175 9.49 -21.99 1.25
C ALA A 175 8.18 -21.38 0.69
N SER A 176 7.95 -20.08 0.90
CA SER A 176 6.78 -19.34 0.37
C SER A 176 7.17 -18.35 -0.74
N ARG A 177 8.44 -18.31 -1.12
CA ARG A 177 8.95 -17.46 -2.20
C ARG A 177 8.82 -18.17 -3.55
N ASP A 178 7.59 -18.20 -4.04
CA ASP A 178 7.24 -18.84 -5.31
C ASP A 178 6.53 -17.88 -6.28
N THR A 179 6.24 -18.39 -7.47
CA THR A 179 5.53 -17.65 -8.52
C THR A 179 4.11 -17.30 -8.11
N ALA A 180 3.42 -18.14 -7.32
CA ALA A 180 2.08 -17.83 -6.85
C ALA A 180 2.11 -16.59 -5.97
N ALA A 181 3.04 -16.53 -5.00
CA ALA A 181 3.25 -15.37 -4.14
C ALA A 181 3.57 -14.10 -4.94
N ALA A 182 4.37 -14.21 -6.02
CA ALA A 182 4.63 -13.08 -6.91
C ALA A 182 3.35 -12.57 -7.57
N VAL A 183 2.53 -13.46 -8.13
CA VAL A 183 1.25 -13.11 -8.78
C VAL A 183 0.26 -12.51 -7.77
N ALA A 184 0.19 -13.04 -6.55
CA ALA A 184 -0.65 -12.49 -5.50
C ALA A 184 -0.23 -11.05 -5.12
N HIS A 185 1.06 -10.73 -5.13
CA HIS A 185 1.55 -9.37 -4.91
C HIS A 185 1.26 -8.44 -6.09
N LEU A 186 1.30 -8.92 -7.34
CA LEU A 186 0.82 -8.15 -8.49
C LEU A 186 -0.66 -7.79 -8.32
N GLY A 187 -1.47 -8.78 -7.96
CA GLY A 187 -2.89 -8.59 -7.65
C GLY A 187 -3.13 -7.59 -6.52
N PHE A 188 -2.34 -7.67 -5.44
CA PHE A 188 -2.35 -6.68 -4.37
C PHE A 188 -2.14 -5.25 -4.91
N GLY A 189 -1.10 -5.05 -5.71
CA GLY A 189 -0.76 -3.73 -6.25
C GLY A 189 -1.84 -3.14 -7.15
N VAL A 190 -2.41 -3.99 -8.03
CA VAL A 190 -3.55 -3.64 -8.88
C VAL A 190 -4.75 -3.21 -8.03
N THR A 191 -5.16 -4.04 -7.07
CA THR A 191 -6.34 -3.79 -6.23
C THR A 191 -6.16 -2.54 -5.38
N ALA A 192 -4.99 -2.35 -4.76
CA ALA A 192 -4.73 -1.18 -3.92
C ALA A 192 -4.83 0.13 -4.73
N ALA A 193 -4.20 0.16 -5.91
CA ALA A 193 -4.26 1.32 -6.79
C ALA A 193 -5.69 1.57 -7.30
N ALA A 194 -6.37 0.54 -7.80
CA ALA A 194 -7.72 0.66 -8.35
C ALA A 194 -8.72 1.13 -7.28
N CYS A 195 -8.78 0.45 -6.13
CA CYS A 195 -9.69 0.80 -5.04
C CYS A 195 -9.47 2.22 -4.55
N TYR A 196 -8.22 2.64 -4.36
CA TYR A 196 -7.94 4.02 -3.96
C TYR A 196 -8.42 5.03 -5.01
N ARG A 197 -8.16 4.79 -6.30
CA ARG A 197 -8.60 5.70 -7.38
C ARG A 197 -10.12 5.72 -7.56
N TYR A 198 -10.82 4.62 -7.29
CA TYR A 198 -12.28 4.58 -7.31
C TYR A 198 -12.91 5.31 -6.12
N ALA A 199 -12.28 5.26 -4.96
CA ALA A 199 -12.73 5.98 -3.77
C ALA A 199 -12.53 7.50 -3.90
N GLN A 200 -11.61 7.95 -4.75
CA GLN A 200 -11.41 9.37 -5.02
C GLN A 200 -12.58 9.93 -5.86
N PRO A 201 -13.15 11.09 -5.49
CA PRO A 201 -14.14 11.75 -6.32
C PRO A 201 -13.59 11.91 -7.74
N LEU A 202 -14.35 11.44 -8.74
CA LEU A 202 -14.02 11.60 -10.15
C LEU A 202 -14.05 13.08 -10.52
N GLY A 203 -12.99 13.81 -10.17
CA GLY A 203 -12.68 15.09 -10.77
C GLY A 203 -12.43 14.83 -12.25
N ILE A 204 -13.43 15.14 -13.09
CA ILE A 204 -13.43 15.16 -14.56
C ILE A 204 -13.88 13.84 -15.21
N ARG A 205 -15.20 13.71 -15.40
CA ARG A 205 -15.78 13.28 -16.69
C ARG A 205 -16.83 14.30 -17.12
N ALA A 206 -16.37 15.37 -17.75
CA ALA A 206 -17.18 16.17 -18.66
C ALA A 206 -16.36 16.37 -19.94
N HIS A 207 -16.28 15.33 -20.76
CA HIS A 207 -16.04 15.53 -22.17
C HIS A 207 -17.41 15.56 -22.83
N SER A 208 -17.84 16.78 -23.14
CA SER A 208 -18.84 17.09 -24.13
C SER A 208 -18.46 16.45 -25.47
N HIS A 209 -19.31 15.55 -25.94
CA HIS A 209 -19.54 15.32 -27.37
C HIS A 209 -21.03 15.50 -27.61
#